data_AF-A0A7S4D5G6-F1
#
_entry.id   AF-A0A7S4D5G6-F1
#
_cell.length_a   1.000
_cell.length_b   1.000
_cell.length_c   1.000
_cell.angle_alpha   90.00
_cell.angle_beta   90.00
_cell.angle_gamma   90.00
#
_symmetry.space_group_name_H-M   'P 1'
#
loop_
_entity.id
_entity.type
_entity.pdbx_description
1 polymer ?
#
loop_
_entity_poly.entity_id
_entity_poly.type
_entity_poly.pdbx_seq_one_letter_code
_entity_poly.pdbx_strand_id
1 'polypeptide(L)'
;GPPGGAAAAAARDESKQALFQRLSYPTDGKVADYLSAKGYGDQALLVTAVRRWGLNSLEIPVPPFLDLFKEHLVAPFFVFQVVCVLLWMLDEYWYYSLFTLAMLLVFEAAVCKQRQAAVQFVRGLRRA
;
A
#
# COMPACT_ATOMS: atom_id res chain seq x y z
N GLY A 1 -26.93 48.24 37.43
CA GLY A 1 -27.44 47.37 36.36
C GLY A 1 -27.67 48.19 35.10
N PRO A 2 -27.76 47.56 33.92
CA PRO A 2 -27.12 46.31 33.50
C PRO A 2 -25.88 46.57 32.60
N PRO A 3 -24.96 45.60 32.50
CA PRO A 3 -23.87 45.58 31.53
C PRO A 3 -24.36 45.03 30.19
N GLY A 4 -24.42 45.88 29.15
CA GLY A 4 -24.93 45.55 27.82
C GLY A 4 -23.88 45.13 26.78
N GLY A 5 -22.65 44.79 27.19
CA GLY A 5 -21.52 44.56 26.26
C GLY A 5 -21.02 43.11 26.15
N ALA A 6 -21.50 42.19 27.01
CA ALA A 6 -20.90 40.85 27.14
C ALA A 6 -21.69 39.71 26.47
N ALA A 7 -22.80 40.00 25.78
CA ALA A 7 -23.70 38.98 25.25
C ALA A 7 -23.52 38.67 23.73
N ALA A 8 -22.56 39.28 23.05
CA ALA A 8 -22.43 39.17 21.58
C ALA A 8 -21.34 38.18 21.09
N ALA A 9 -20.57 37.54 21.97
CA ALA A 9 -19.45 36.67 21.58
C ALA A 9 -19.69 35.16 21.75
N ALA A 10 -20.89 34.74 22.15
CA ALA A 10 -21.20 33.35 22.52
C ALA A 10 -22.05 32.57 21.48
N ALA A 11 -22.13 33.03 20.23
CA ALA A 11 -22.96 32.38 19.21
C ALA A 11 -22.28 32.36 17.84
N ARG A 12 -21.18 31.60 17.70
CA ARG A 12 -20.68 31.19 16.38
C ARG A 12 -19.83 29.93 16.46
N ASP A 13 -20.41 28.80 16.87
CA ASP A 13 -19.66 27.53 16.90
C ASP A 13 -20.45 26.31 16.39
N GLU A 14 -21.37 26.50 15.44
CA GLU A 14 -22.23 25.40 14.94
C GLU A 14 -22.15 25.14 13.42
N SER A 15 -21.07 25.56 12.75
CA SER A 15 -20.90 25.25 11.32
C SER A 15 -19.45 24.99 10.92
N LYS A 16 -18.76 24.12 11.65
CA LYS A 16 -17.57 23.43 11.10
C LYS A 16 -18.07 22.22 10.31
N GLN A 17 -18.30 22.42 9.02
CA GLN A 17 -18.45 21.31 8.08
C GLN A 17 -17.29 20.34 8.29
N ALA A 18 -17.60 19.06 8.45
CA ALA A 18 -16.62 17.98 8.54
C ALA A 18 -15.91 17.82 7.19
N LEU A 19 -15.00 18.75 6.88
CA LEU A 19 -14.15 18.70 5.70
C LEU A 19 -12.99 17.76 5.99
N PHE A 20 -12.89 16.69 5.19
CA PHE A 20 -11.73 15.81 5.22
C PHE A 20 -10.51 16.59 4.73
N GLN A 21 -9.62 16.94 5.65
CA GLN A 21 -8.39 17.66 5.35
C GLN A 21 -7.20 16.69 5.40
N ARG A 22 -6.23 16.88 4.49
CA ARG A 22 -4.96 16.16 4.54
C ARG A 22 -4.27 16.38 5.88
N LEU A 23 -3.67 15.31 6.39
CA LEU A 23 -2.93 15.33 7.64
C LEU A 23 -1.74 16.28 7.53
N SER A 24 -1.72 17.31 8.39
CA SER A 24 -0.61 18.28 8.46
C SER A 24 0.51 17.75 9.36
N TYR A 25 1.74 17.89 8.90
CA TYR A 25 2.95 17.55 9.66
C TYR A 25 3.70 18.84 10.00
N PRO A 26 4.29 18.95 11.20
CA PRO A 26 5.12 20.09 11.54
C PRO A 26 6.49 19.92 10.86
N THR A 27 6.60 20.32 9.59
CA THR A 27 7.86 20.34 8.83
C THR A 27 8.44 21.75 8.67
N ASP A 28 7.61 22.78 8.85
CA ASP A 28 7.95 24.17 8.50
C ASP A 28 8.24 25.05 9.73
N GLY A 29 8.45 24.43 10.90
CA GLY A 29 8.73 25.12 12.16
C GLY A 29 10.15 25.69 12.23
N LYS A 30 10.44 26.54 13.23
CA LYS A 30 11.81 27.02 13.46
C LYS A 30 12.66 25.89 14.02
N VAL A 31 13.92 25.82 13.57
CA VAL A 31 14.89 24.81 14.03
C VAL A 31 15.04 24.78 15.56
N ALA A 32 14.98 25.96 16.21
CA ALA A 32 15.05 26.09 17.67
C ALA A 32 13.95 25.28 18.40
N ASP A 33 12.75 25.22 17.83
CA ASP A 33 11.61 24.52 18.44
C ASP A 33 11.86 23.01 18.44
N TYR A 34 12.43 22.47 17.36
CA TYR A 34 12.80 21.05 17.27
C TYR A 34 13.97 20.68 18.17
N LEU A 35 14.98 21.56 18.33
CA LEU A 35 16.10 21.33 19.25
C LEU A 35 15.65 21.31 20.72
N SER A 36 14.64 22.09 21.07
CA SER A 36 14.10 22.15 22.43
C SER A 36 13.11 21.01 22.74
N ALA A 37 12.68 20.24 21.74
CA ALA A 37 11.68 19.20 21.90
C ALA A 37 12.22 18.02 22.72
N LYS A 38 11.59 17.75 23.86
CA LYS A 38 11.95 16.65 24.77
C LYS A 38 11.19 15.34 24.54
N GLY A 39 10.31 15.31 23.53
CA GLY A 39 9.40 14.18 23.25
C GLY A 39 8.07 14.26 24.02
N TYR A 40 7.22 13.23 23.84
CA TYR A 40 5.94 13.13 24.53
C TYR A 40 6.14 12.57 25.95
N GLY A 41 6.17 13.44 26.96
CA GLY A 41 6.32 13.04 28.36
C GLY A 41 5.05 12.52 29.04
N ASP A 42 3.88 12.76 28.44
CA ASP A 42 2.57 12.40 29.00
C ASP A 42 1.82 11.42 28.08
N GLN A 43 1.17 10.42 28.67
CA GLN A 43 0.39 9.42 27.94
C GLN A 43 -0.79 10.04 27.18
N ALA A 44 -1.42 11.09 27.72
CA ALA A 44 -2.53 11.77 27.03
C ALA A 44 -2.08 12.43 25.72
N LEU A 45 -0.87 13.01 25.70
CA LEU A 45 -0.27 13.59 24.50
C LEU A 45 0.12 12.52 23.48
N LEU A 46 0.64 11.38 23.95
CA LEU A 46 0.95 10.25 23.10
C LEU A 46 -0.30 9.69 22.41
N VAL A 47 -1.39 9.49 23.16
CA VAL A 47 -2.66 8.99 22.60
C VAL A 47 -3.23 9.97 21.57
N THR A 48 -3.14 11.27 21.83
CA THR A 48 -3.57 12.32 20.88
C THR A 48 -2.72 12.30 19.61
N ALA A 49 -1.40 12.12 19.76
CA ALA A 49 -0.48 11.99 18.64
C ALA A 49 -0.78 10.74 17.79
N VAL A 50 -0.96 9.57 18.41
CA VAL A 50 -1.32 8.33 17.72
C VAL A 50 -2.68 8.45 17.02
N ARG A 51 -3.65 9.12 17.63
CA ARG A 51 -4.95 9.37 17.01
C ARG A 51 -4.83 10.30 15.78
N ARG A 52 -3.90 11.24 15.80
CA ARG A 52 -3.71 12.21 14.71
C ARG A 52 -2.88 11.65 13.56
N TRP A 53 -1.75 11.01 13.85
CA TRP A 53 -0.80 10.56 12.83
C TRP A 53 -0.85 9.06 12.54
N GLY A 54 -1.61 8.31 13.32
CA GLY A 54 -1.62 6.85 13.26
C GLY A 54 -0.36 6.24 13.87
N LEU A 55 -0.34 4.92 13.91
CA LEU A 55 0.88 4.18 14.22
C LEU A 55 1.82 4.26 13.02
N ASN A 56 3.12 4.24 13.27
CA ASN A 56 4.13 4.08 12.22
C ASN A 56 4.10 2.63 11.69
N SER A 57 3.01 2.27 11.03
CA SER A 57 2.77 0.96 10.44
C SER A 57 2.49 1.12 8.96
N LEU A 58 3.42 0.66 8.13
CA LEU A 58 3.32 0.76 6.69
C LEU A 58 2.53 -0.45 6.15
N GLU A 59 1.21 -0.47 6.29
CA GLU A 59 0.40 -1.62 5.86
C GLU A 59 0.27 -1.67 4.34
N ILE A 60 1.25 -2.28 3.67
CA ILE A 60 1.15 -2.61 2.25
C ILE A 60 0.20 -3.82 2.16
N PRO A 61 -0.84 -3.86 1.33
CA PRO A 61 -1.60 -5.09 1.09
C PRO A 61 -0.76 -6.06 0.24
N VAL A 62 -0.75 -7.36 0.58
CA VAL A 62 -0.12 -8.37 -0.30
C VAL A 62 -1.14 -8.72 -1.38
N PRO A 63 -0.84 -8.48 -2.67
CA PRO A 63 -1.74 -8.92 -3.73
C PRO A 63 -1.74 -10.46 -3.78
N PRO A 64 -2.91 -11.09 -3.91
CA PRO A 64 -3.01 -12.55 -3.91
C PRO A 64 -2.30 -13.13 -5.15
N PHE A 65 -1.85 -14.39 -5.03
CA PHE A 65 -1.15 -15.09 -6.13
C PHE A 65 -1.92 -15.12 -7.43
N LEU A 66 -3.23 -15.34 -7.37
CA LEU A 66 -4.06 -15.40 -8.56
C LEU A 66 -4.13 -14.07 -9.32
N ASP A 67 -4.10 -12.94 -8.62
CA ASP A 67 -4.16 -11.64 -9.29
C ASP A 67 -2.83 -11.32 -9.98
N LEU A 68 -1.70 -11.62 -9.33
CA LEU A 68 -0.37 -11.53 -9.94
C LEU A 68 -0.20 -12.46 -11.13
N PHE A 69 -0.69 -13.68 -11.00
CA PHE A 69 -0.58 -14.69 -12.05
C PHE A 69 -1.42 -14.30 -13.26
N LYS A 70 -2.65 -13.79 -13.07
CA LYS A 70 -3.48 -13.26 -14.16
C LYS A 70 -2.79 -12.12 -14.91
N GLU A 71 -2.14 -11.21 -14.18
CA GLU A 71 -1.42 -10.08 -14.78
C GLU A 71 -0.21 -10.55 -15.63
N HIS A 72 0.46 -11.63 -15.24
CA HIS A 72 1.53 -12.24 -16.05
C HIS A 72 0.99 -13.10 -17.21
N LEU A 73 -0.14 -13.78 -17.04
CA LEU A 73 -0.76 -14.55 -18.13
C LEU A 73 -1.22 -13.68 -19.31
N VAL A 74 -1.51 -12.40 -19.08
CA VAL A 74 -1.84 -11.44 -20.14
C VAL A 74 -0.62 -10.68 -20.67
N ALA A 75 0.58 -10.99 -20.17
CA ALA A 75 1.79 -10.37 -20.67
C ALA A 75 1.95 -10.70 -22.17
N PRO A 76 2.26 -9.69 -23.02
CA PRO A 76 2.27 -9.86 -24.47
C PRO A 76 3.24 -10.95 -24.93
N PHE A 77 4.34 -11.13 -24.19
CA PHE A 77 5.32 -12.19 -24.44
C PHE A 77 4.76 -13.59 -24.14
N PHE A 78 4.14 -13.78 -22.98
CA PHE A 78 3.63 -15.08 -22.55
C PHE A 78 2.48 -15.56 -23.44
N VAL A 79 1.52 -14.68 -23.75
CA VAL A 79 0.40 -15.01 -24.64
C VAL A 79 0.91 -15.41 -26.03
N PHE A 80 1.90 -14.68 -26.56
CA PHE A 80 2.51 -14.99 -27.84
C PHE A 80 3.21 -16.35 -27.83
N GLN A 81 3.96 -16.66 -26.76
CA GLN A 81 4.63 -17.95 -26.61
C GLN A 81 3.63 -19.12 -26.56
N VAL A 82 2.54 -18.98 -25.80
CA VAL A 82 1.50 -20.01 -25.72
C VAL A 82 0.84 -20.21 -27.07
N VAL A 83 0.43 -19.15 -27.77
CA VAL A 83 -0.19 -19.24 -29.10
C VAL A 83 0.77 -19.89 -30.11
N CYS A 84 2.05 -19.54 -30.07
CA CYS A 84 3.07 -20.15 -30.94
C CYS A 84 3.18 -21.66 -30.70
N VAL A 85 3.27 -22.12 -29.45
CA VAL A 85 3.35 -23.56 -29.13
C VAL A 85 2.05 -24.30 -29.46
N LEU A 86 0.88 -23.65 -29.33
CA LEU A 86 -0.41 -24.23 -29.72
C LEU A 86 -0.54 -24.42 -31.23
N LEU A 87 -0.01 -23.49 -32.03
CA LEU A 87 0.04 -23.64 -33.49
C LEU A 87 0.90 -24.83 -33.92
N TRP A 88 2.00 -25.11 -33.21
CA TRP A 88 2.84 -26.29 -33.43
C TRP A 88 2.19 -27.59 -32.97
N MET A 89 1.26 -27.53 -32.03
CA MET A 89 0.48 -28.70 -31.60
C MET A 89 -0.55 -29.14 -32.65
N LEU A 90 -1.05 -28.20 -33.47
CA LEU A 90 -2.08 -28.47 -34.49
C LEU A 90 -1.53 -29.18 -35.73
N ASP A 91 -0.21 -29.19 -35.94
CA ASP A 91 0.49 -29.72 -37.12
C ASP A 91 1.26 -31.02 -36.80
N GLU A 92 0.62 -31.98 -36.11
CA GLU A 92 1.12 -33.32 -35.72
C GLU A 92 2.16 -33.43 -34.57
N TYR A 93 2.81 -32.34 -34.11
CA TYR A 93 3.83 -32.39 -33.05
C TYR A 93 3.29 -32.24 -31.61
N TRP A 94 2.19 -32.90 -31.28
CA TRP A 94 1.48 -32.68 -30.01
C TRP A 94 2.27 -33.11 -28.76
N TYR A 95 3.03 -34.21 -28.82
CA TYR A 95 3.68 -34.78 -27.63
C TYR A 95 4.82 -33.91 -27.10
N TYR A 96 5.74 -33.49 -27.98
CA TYR A 96 6.86 -32.62 -27.63
C TYR A 96 6.40 -31.18 -27.33
N SER A 97 5.42 -30.68 -28.06
CA SER A 97 4.86 -29.34 -27.83
C SER A 97 4.13 -29.26 -26.49
N LEU A 98 3.42 -30.31 -26.06
CA LEU A 98 2.73 -30.33 -24.77
C LEU A 98 3.71 -30.32 -23.60
N PHE A 99 4.83 -31.04 -23.69
CA PHE A 99 5.88 -31.00 -22.67
C PHE A 99 6.50 -29.60 -22.57
N THR A 100 6.84 -28.98 -23.70
CA THR A 100 7.36 -27.61 -23.76
C THR A 100 6.37 -26.59 -23.19
N LEU A 101 5.08 -26.73 -23.51
CA LEU A 101 4.01 -25.88 -22.96
C LEU A 101 3.91 -26.01 -21.44
N ALA A 102 3.95 -27.24 -20.91
CA ALA A 102 3.93 -27.49 -19.48
C ALA A 102 5.17 -26.90 -18.78
N MET A 103 6.36 -27.05 -19.38
CA MET A 103 7.60 -26.47 -18.87
C MET A 103 7.51 -24.94 -18.78
N LEU A 104 6.97 -24.29 -19.82
CA LEU A 104 6.78 -22.84 -19.87
C LEU A 104 5.83 -22.35 -18.77
N LEU A 105 4.71 -23.06 -18.56
CA LEU A 105 3.73 -22.74 -17.51
C LEU A 105 4.31 -22.89 -16.10
N VAL A 106 5.05 -23.98 -15.85
CA VAL A 106 5.70 -24.22 -14.57
C VAL A 106 6.76 -23.17 -14.30
N PHE A 107 7.55 -22.81 -15.31
CA PHE A 107 8.57 -21.77 -15.20
C PHE A 107 7.95 -20.40 -14.86
N GLU A 108 6.91 -19.98 -15.59
CA GLU A 108 6.23 -18.71 -15.32
C GLU A 108 5.60 -18.67 -13.92
N ALA A 109 5.02 -19.80 -13.48
CA ALA A 109 4.49 -19.94 -12.13
C ALA A 109 5.59 -19.88 -11.06
N ALA A 110 6.76 -20.48 -11.32
CA ALA A 110 7.92 -20.43 -10.43
C ALA A 110 8.47 -18.99 -10.30
N VAL A 111 8.57 -18.26 -11.42
CA VAL A 111 8.97 -16.84 -11.44
C VAL A 111 7.98 -15.99 -10.64
N CYS A 112 6.68 -16.18 -10.83
CA CYS A 112 5.64 -15.50 -10.05
C CYS A 112 5.76 -15.79 -8.54
N LYS A 113 5.99 -17.06 -8.17
CA LYS A 113 6.22 -17.45 -6.77
C LYS A 113 7.48 -16.81 -6.18
N GLN A 114 8.57 -16.77 -6.93
CA GLN A 114 9.81 -16.14 -6.50
C GLN A 114 9.61 -14.63 -6.26
N ARG A 115 8.89 -13.95 -7.15
CA ARG A 115 8.55 -12.53 -7.00
C ARG A 115 7.71 -12.29 -5.74
N GLN A 116 6.73 -13.14 -5.47
CA GLN A 116 5.94 -13.05 -4.24
C GLN A 116 6.77 -13.26 -2.98
N ALA A 117 7.62 -14.27 -2.96
CA ALA A 117 8.50 -14.56 -1.83
C ALA A 117 9.44 -13.37 -1.54
N ALA A 118 9.98 -12.72 -2.58
CA ALA A 118 10.80 -11.53 -2.42
C ALA A 118 10.02 -10.36 -1.77
N VAL A 119 8.79 -10.09 -2.22
CA VAL A 119 7.93 -9.06 -1.62
C VAL A 119 7.59 -9.40 -0.16
N GLN A 120 7.34 -10.68 0.15
CA GLN A 120 7.08 -11.13 1.53
C GLN A 120 8.33 -11.01 2.42
N PHE A 121 9.51 -11.33 1.90
CA PHE A 121 10.77 -11.19 2.63
C PHE A 121 11.04 -9.73 3.04
N VAL A 122 10.88 -8.77 2.11
CA VAL A 122 11.03 -7.33 2.40
C VAL A 122 10.07 -6.88 3.50
N ARG A 123 8.86 -7.46 3.57
CA ARG A 123 7.91 -7.17 4.65
C ARG A 123 8.31 -7.82 5.97
N GLY A 124 8.92 -9.00 5.93
CA GLY A 124 9.45 -9.71 7.09
C GLY A 124 10.54 -8.91 7.80
N LEU A 125 11.44 -8.29 7.03
CA LEU A 125 12.50 -7.41 7.55
C LEU A 125 11.98 -6.19 8.33
N ARG A 126 10.73 -5.78 8.11
CA ARG A 126 10.12 -4.66 8.84
C ARG A 126 9.50 -5.06 10.18
N ARG A 127 9.28 -6.36 10.40
CA ARG A 127 8.63 -6.88 11.62
C ARG A 127 9.62 -7.48 12.63
N ALA A 128 10.88 -7.64 12.24
CA ALA A 128 11.98 -8.04 13.12
C ALA A 128 12.74 -6.80 13.61
#